data_AF-A0AA35WFY8-F1
#
_entry.id   AF-A0AA35WFY8-F1
#
_cell.length_a   1.000
_cell.length_b   1.000
_cell.length_c   1.000
_cell.angle_alpha   90.00
_cell.angle_beta   90.00
_cell.angle_gamma   90.00
#
_symmetry.space_group_name_H-M   'P 1'
#
loop_
_entity.id
_entity.type
_entity.pdbx_description
1 polymer ?
#
loop_
_entity_poly.entity_id
_entity_poly.type
_entity_poly.pdbx_seq_one_letter_code
_entity_poly.pdbx_strand_id
1 'polypeptide(L)'
;MLCQMYCDFTPGYNATHPASSCEEILQLATQSTSGLYWLRGTDNRPSQMYCDMERSCKGVAGGWMRVASIDMTDTSSTCPSGLRATFTFVVNVCTRNIDGSGCSSAMLPVQGVEYSQVCGKIIGY
;
A
#
# COMPACT_ATOMS: atom_id res chain seq x y z
N MET A 1 -10.71 16.34 21.96
CA MET A 1 -11.69 15.26 22.28
C MET A 1 -12.99 15.51 21.50
N LEU A 2 -12.93 15.59 20.16
CA LEU A 2 -14.07 15.92 19.28
C LEU A 2 -14.29 14.89 18.13
N CYS A 3 -13.36 13.95 17.87
CA CYS A 3 -13.50 12.98 16.76
C CYS A 3 -14.46 11.81 17.07
N GLN A 4 -14.75 11.48 18.34
CA GLN A 4 -15.55 10.27 18.61
C GLN A 4 -16.98 10.29 18.07
N MET A 5 -17.56 11.45 17.73
CA MET A 5 -18.95 11.54 17.25
C MET A 5 -19.09 11.79 15.74
N TYR A 6 -18.01 12.17 15.05
CA TYR A 6 -18.00 12.41 13.59
C TYR A 6 -17.33 11.26 12.81
N CYS A 7 -16.47 10.49 13.46
CA CYS A 7 -15.66 9.47 12.81
C CYS A 7 -16.47 8.22 12.39
N ASP A 8 -17.74 8.07 12.81
CA ASP A 8 -18.66 7.00 12.33
C ASP A 8 -19.30 7.29 10.96
N PHE A 9 -19.43 8.56 10.57
CA PHE A 9 -19.98 8.95 9.27
C PHE A 9 -18.91 9.27 8.23
N THR A 10 -17.66 9.46 8.64
CA THR A 10 -16.56 9.73 7.71
C THR A 10 -16.15 8.43 7.00
N PRO A 11 -16.15 8.40 5.64
CA PRO A 11 -15.68 7.24 4.89
C PRO A 11 -14.27 6.82 5.34
N GLY A 12 -14.06 5.52 5.43
CA GLY A 12 -12.73 4.95 5.71
C GLY A 12 -12.43 4.61 7.17
N TYR A 13 -13.24 5.07 8.12
CA TYR A 13 -13.04 4.75 9.55
C TYR A 13 -13.81 3.51 10.01
N ASN A 14 -14.79 3.05 9.23
CA ASN A 14 -15.60 1.86 9.53
C ASN A 14 -15.76 0.98 8.28
N ALA A 15 -15.77 -0.34 8.46
CA ALA A 15 -16.01 -1.31 7.39
C ALA A 15 -17.40 -1.14 6.74
N THR A 16 -18.40 -0.64 7.46
CA THR A 16 -19.75 -0.38 6.92
C THR A 16 -19.81 0.87 6.04
N HIS A 17 -18.79 1.73 6.12
CA HIS A 17 -18.68 2.96 5.34
C HIS A 17 -17.25 3.11 4.78
N PRO A 18 -16.82 2.21 3.88
CA PRO A 18 -15.46 2.25 3.34
C PRO A 18 -15.31 3.42 2.36
N ALA A 19 -14.16 4.08 2.43
CA ALA A 19 -13.77 5.10 1.46
C ALA A 19 -13.42 4.46 0.12
N SER A 20 -13.54 5.20 -0.96
CA SER A 20 -13.05 4.83 -2.29
C SER A 20 -11.52 4.89 -2.38
N SER A 21 -10.88 5.78 -1.62
CA SER A 21 -9.42 5.97 -1.64
C SER A 21 -8.91 6.63 -0.36
N CYS A 22 -7.59 6.55 -0.12
CA CYS A 22 -6.93 7.32 0.93
C CYS A 22 -7.01 8.84 0.69
N GLU A 23 -7.06 9.26 -0.57
CA GLU A 23 -7.21 10.67 -0.95
C GLU A 23 -8.57 11.23 -0.50
N GLU A 24 -9.66 10.47 -0.72
CA GLU A 24 -11.00 10.87 -0.26
C GLU A 24 -11.03 11.12 1.26
N ILE A 25 -10.40 10.23 2.02
CA ILE A 25 -10.31 10.35 3.49
C ILE A 25 -9.60 11.65 3.87
N LEU A 26 -8.46 11.95 3.24
CA LEU A 26 -7.69 13.15 3.55
C LEU A 26 -8.40 14.44 3.11
N GLN A 27 -9.16 14.41 2.02
CA GLN A 27 -9.97 15.54 1.56
C GLN A 27 -11.14 15.84 2.51
N LEU A 28 -11.82 14.81 3.01
CA LEU A 28 -12.94 14.96 3.95
C LEU A 28 -12.50 15.25 5.38
N ALA A 29 -11.35 14.70 5.79
CA ALA A 29 -10.76 14.86 7.10
C ALA A 29 -9.28 15.22 6.98
N THR A 30 -9.00 16.51 6.80
CA THR A 30 -7.64 17.05 6.59
C THR A 30 -6.66 16.85 7.76
N GLN A 31 -7.18 16.48 8.94
CA GLN A 31 -6.39 16.14 10.13
C GLN A 31 -6.14 14.63 10.26
N SER A 32 -6.48 13.84 9.25
CA SER A 32 -6.22 12.39 9.23
C SER A 32 -4.73 12.11 9.32
N THR A 33 -4.34 11.21 10.21
CA THR A 33 -2.95 10.76 10.35
C THR A 33 -2.71 9.47 9.57
N SER A 34 -1.45 9.15 9.27
CA SER A 34 -1.11 7.89 8.59
C SER A 34 -1.51 6.68 9.44
N GLY A 35 -2.11 5.66 8.82
CA GLY A 35 -2.71 4.54 9.55
C GLY A 35 -3.49 3.57 8.67
N LEU A 36 -4.17 2.61 9.30
CA LEU A 36 -5.05 1.66 8.62
C LEU A 36 -6.46 2.25 8.48
N TYR A 37 -7.00 2.20 7.27
CA TYR A 37 -8.35 2.67 6.92
C TYR A 37 -9.08 1.61 6.08
N TRP A 38 -10.40 1.67 6.08
CA TRP A 38 -11.28 0.80 5.31
C TRP A 38 -11.50 1.36 3.91
N LEU A 39 -10.90 0.74 2.90
CA LEU A 39 -11.13 1.09 1.50
C LEU A 39 -12.08 0.09 0.84
N ARG A 40 -12.75 0.55 -0.21
CA ARG A 40 -13.61 -0.27 -1.05
C ARG A 40 -12.75 -1.08 -2.02
N GLY A 41 -12.60 -2.37 -1.76
CA GLY A 41 -11.90 -3.31 -2.62
C GLY A 41 -12.80 -3.98 -3.66
N THR A 42 -12.34 -5.10 -4.21
CA THR A 42 -13.07 -5.90 -5.22
C THR A 42 -14.50 -6.23 -4.76
N ASP A 43 -15.46 -6.18 -5.70
CA ASP A 43 -16.88 -6.49 -5.44
C ASP A 43 -17.52 -5.64 -4.32
N ASN A 44 -17.04 -4.40 -4.15
CA ASN A 44 -17.43 -3.50 -3.05
C ASN A 44 -17.16 -4.07 -1.65
N ARG A 45 -16.23 -5.03 -1.51
CA ARG A 45 -15.86 -5.57 -0.20
C ARG A 45 -14.93 -4.61 0.54
N PRO A 46 -15.23 -4.23 1.79
CA PRO A 46 -14.34 -3.41 2.59
C PRO A 46 -13.04 -4.15 2.91
N SER A 47 -11.92 -3.46 2.77
CA SER A 47 -10.58 -3.99 3.01
C SER A 47 -9.73 -2.96 3.76
N GLN A 48 -8.99 -3.42 4.77
CA GLN A 48 -8.07 -2.53 5.49
C GLN A 48 -6.80 -2.31 4.69
N MET A 49 -6.51 -1.05 4.42
CA MET A 49 -5.32 -0.60 3.70
C MET A 49 -4.61 0.46 4.52
N TYR A 50 -3.28 0.49 4.40
CA TYR A 50 -2.50 1.56 5.01
C TYR A 50 -2.53 2.80 4.12
N CYS A 51 -2.96 3.92 4.68
CA CYS A 51 -2.91 5.23 4.06
C CYS A 51 -1.80 6.06 4.70
N ASP A 52 -0.91 6.58 3.87
CA ASP A 52 0.08 7.57 4.24
C ASP A 52 -0.49 8.97 3.95
N MET A 53 -0.85 9.68 5.02
CA MET A 53 -1.51 10.99 4.96
C MET A 53 -0.52 12.15 4.94
N GLU A 54 0.78 11.87 5.07
CA GLU A 54 1.81 12.89 5.29
C GLU A 54 2.80 12.96 4.13
N ARG A 55 3.11 11.82 3.51
CA ARG A 55 4.11 11.75 2.45
C ARG A 55 3.73 12.60 1.26
N SER A 56 4.68 13.44 0.84
CA SER A 56 4.60 14.16 -0.41
C SER A 56 5.39 13.45 -1.50
N CYS A 57 4.79 13.31 -2.68
CA CYS A 57 5.46 12.69 -3.82
C CYS A 57 4.96 13.27 -5.13
N LYS A 58 5.89 13.65 -6.02
CA LYS A 58 5.58 14.23 -7.34
C LYS A 58 4.55 15.36 -7.31
N GLY A 59 4.55 16.17 -6.24
CA GLY A 59 3.62 17.29 -6.09
C GLY A 59 2.27 16.95 -5.45
N VAL A 60 2.01 15.69 -5.09
CA VAL A 60 0.80 15.28 -4.34
C VAL A 60 1.17 15.01 -2.88
N ALA A 61 0.50 15.69 -1.96
CA ALA A 61 0.72 15.59 -0.52
C ALA A 61 -0.34 14.72 0.15
N GLY A 62 0.10 13.66 0.84
CA GLY A 62 -0.77 12.74 1.58
C GLY A 62 -1.73 11.94 0.69
N GLY A 63 -2.63 11.20 1.32
CA GLY A 63 -3.67 10.43 0.62
C GLY A 63 -3.13 9.22 -0.16
N TRP A 64 -1.94 8.73 0.19
CA TRP A 64 -1.29 7.64 -0.54
C TRP A 64 -1.66 6.27 0.04
N MET A 65 -2.25 5.40 -0.78
CA MET A 65 -2.45 4.00 -0.41
C MET A 65 -1.16 3.19 -0.54
N ARG A 66 -0.81 2.42 0.48
CA ARG A 66 0.32 1.49 0.42
C ARG A 66 -0.01 0.28 -0.44
N VAL A 67 0.59 0.21 -1.62
CA VAL A 67 0.47 -0.92 -2.56
C VAL A 67 1.35 -2.11 -2.16
N ALA A 68 2.54 -1.85 -1.60
CA ALA A 68 3.44 -2.89 -1.09
C ALA A 68 4.43 -2.31 -0.08
N SER A 69 4.96 -3.19 0.77
CA SER A 69 6.12 -2.94 1.64
C SER A 69 7.00 -4.15 1.56
N ILE A 70 8.19 -4.01 0.96
CA ILE A 70 9.16 -5.09 0.79
C ILE A 70 10.45 -4.59 1.41
N ASP A 71 10.82 -5.15 2.56
CA ASP A 71 12.08 -4.85 3.22
C ASP A 71 12.96 -6.10 3.21
N MET A 72 13.85 -6.17 2.23
CA MET A 72 14.74 -7.32 2.07
C MET A 72 15.91 -7.35 3.06
N THR A 73 16.04 -6.32 3.90
CA THR A 73 16.96 -6.35 5.05
C THR A 73 16.38 -7.14 6.22
N ASP A 74 15.05 -7.27 6.27
CA ASP A 74 14.36 -8.18 7.19
C ASP A 74 14.39 -9.60 6.61
N THR A 75 14.93 -10.54 7.38
CA THR A 75 15.07 -11.94 6.94
C THR A 75 13.73 -12.68 6.86
N SER A 76 12.67 -12.13 7.46
CA SER A 76 11.31 -12.65 7.39
C SER A 76 10.51 -12.17 6.17
N SER A 77 11.00 -11.14 5.46
CA SER A 77 10.34 -10.63 4.27
C SER A 77 10.31 -11.66 3.15
N THR A 78 9.13 -11.80 2.52
CA THR A 78 8.92 -12.69 1.38
C THR A 78 8.92 -11.91 0.08
N CYS A 79 9.42 -12.55 -0.99
CA CYS A 79 9.38 -11.94 -2.31
C CYS A 79 7.96 -11.92 -2.88
N PRO A 80 7.58 -10.85 -3.59
CA PRO A 80 6.33 -10.81 -4.34
C PRO A 80 6.18 -11.99 -5.29
N SER A 81 4.94 -12.34 -5.60
CA SER A 81 4.63 -13.35 -6.61
C SER A 81 5.28 -12.99 -7.95
N GLY A 82 5.87 -13.99 -8.61
CA GLY A 82 6.62 -13.80 -9.85
C GLY A 82 8.12 -13.57 -9.66
N LEU A 83 8.59 -13.40 -8.42
CA LEU A 83 10.01 -13.32 -8.06
C LEU A 83 10.41 -14.47 -7.13
N ARG A 84 11.69 -14.85 -7.18
CA ARG A 84 12.30 -15.89 -6.36
C ARG A 84 13.19 -15.25 -5.29
N ALA A 85 12.94 -15.60 -4.04
CA ALA A 85 13.84 -15.26 -2.94
C ALA A 85 15.17 -16.02 -3.10
N THR A 86 16.26 -15.27 -3.08
CA THR A 86 17.63 -15.79 -3.03
C THR A 86 18.34 -15.14 -1.85
N PHE A 87 19.13 -15.91 -1.13
CA PHE A 87 19.97 -15.39 -0.07
C PHE A 87 21.37 -15.11 -0.62
N THR A 88 21.85 -13.89 -0.43
CA THR A 88 23.28 -13.58 -0.54
C THR A 88 23.92 -13.75 0.84
N PHE A 89 25.25 -13.70 0.95
CA PHE A 89 25.95 -13.81 2.24
C PHE A 89 25.53 -12.76 3.30
N VAL A 90 24.80 -11.70 2.92
CA VAL A 90 24.49 -10.54 3.79
C VAL A 90 23.00 -10.17 3.82
N VAL A 91 22.28 -10.35 2.71
CA VAL A 91 20.87 -9.93 2.57
C VAL A 91 20.05 -10.93 1.76
N ASN A 92 18.75 -11.01 2.03
CA ASN A 92 17.80 -11.63 1.11
C ASN A 92 17.64 -10.70 -0.11
N VAL A 93 17.47 -11.25 -1.30
CA VAL A 93 17.16 -10.49 -2.51
C VAL A 93 16.08 -11.20 -3.32
N CYS A 94 15.23 -10.41 -3.98
CA CYS A 94 14.22 -10.93 -4.90
C CYS A 94 14.77 -10.93 -6.31
N THR A 95 14.97 -12.13 -6.83
CA THR A 95 15.51 -12.37 -8.18
C THR A 95 14.42 -12.87 -9.10
N ARG A 96 14.76 -13.00 -10.38
CA ARG A 96 13.87 -13.54 -11.39
C ARG A 96 13.49 -15.00 -11.09
N ASN A 97 12.27 -15.41 -11.44
CA ASN A 97 11.75 -16.76 -11.16
C ASN A 97 12.00 -17.81 -12.27
N ILE A 98 12.82 -17.49 -13.27
CA ILE A 98 13.23 -18.41 -14.35
C ILE A 98 14.74 -18.36 -14.53
N ASP A 99 15.35 -19.44 -14.99
CA ASP A 99 16.77 -19.51 -15.38
C ASP A 99 16.93 -19.07 -16.86
N GLY A 100 17.99 -18.31 -17.22
CA GLY A 100 18.19 -17.78 -18.60
C GLY A 100 18.30 -16.24 -18.75
N SER A 101 17.90 -15.66 -19.88
CA SER A 101 17.89 -14.20 -20.15
C SER A 101 16.47 -13.64 -20.19
N GLY A 102 16.26 -12.40 -19.73
CA GLY A 102 14.94 -11.72 -19.74
C GLY A 102 14.49 -11.21 -18.38
N CYS A 103 13.26 -10.70 -18.30
CA CYS A 103 12.68 -10.06 -17.12
C CYS A 103 11.53 -10.88 -16.53
N SER A 104 11.34 -10.80 -15.20
CA SER A 104 10.10 -11.22 -14.54
C SER A 104 9.42 -10.01 -13.93
N SER A 105 8.09 -10.00 -13.98
CA SER A 105 7.27 -8.98 -13.33
C SER A 105 6.74 -9.51 -12.01
N ALA A 106 6.63 -8.61 -11.03
CA ALA A 106 5.95 -8.88 -9.77
C ALA A 106 4.55 -8.28 -9.82
N MET A 107 3.57 -9.01 -9.31
CA MET A 107 2.23 -8.47 -9.09
C MET A 107 2.05 -8.13 -7.61
N LEU A 108 1.73 -6.87 -7.32
CA LEU A 108 1.49 -6.40 -5.96
C LEU A 108 -0.02 -6.38 -5.72
N PRO A 109 -0.54 -7.12 -4.72
CA PRO A 109 -1.97 -7.21 -4.50
C PRO A 109 -2.52 -5.89 -3.93
N VAL A 110 -3.32 -5.18 -4.73
CA VAL A 110 -4.05 -3.97 -4.31
C VAL A 110 -5.48 -4.25 -3.85
N GLN A 111 -5.84 -5.52 -3.66
CA GLN A 111 -7.18 -6.01 -3.25
C GLN A 111 -8.35 -5.34 -4.02
N GLY A 112 -8.13 -5.06 -5.31
CA GLY A 112 -9.13 -4.45 -6.19
C GLY A 112 -9.30 -2.95 -6.06
N VAL A 113 -8.50 -2.26 -5.24
CA VAL A 113 -8.51 -0.80 -5.18
C VAL A 113 -7.74 -0.26 -6.39
N GLU A 114 -8.43 0.53 -7.21
CA GLU A 114 -7.82 1.16 -8.38
C GLU A 114 -6.81 2.24 -7.99
N TYR A 115 -5.78 2.42 -8.81
CA TYR A 115 -4.78 3.47 -8.64
C TYR A 115 -4.34 4.00 -10.00
N SER A 116 -4.02 5.29 -10.06
CA SER A 116 -3.55 5.97 -11.26
C SER A 116 -2.04 6.23 -11.24
N GLN A 117 -1.44 6.18 -10.05
CA GLN A 117 -0.04 6.56 -9.85
C GLN A 117 0.57 5.76 -8.70
N VAL A 118 1.87 5.49 -8.84
CA VAL A 118 2.68 4.83 -7.80
C VAL A 118 3.83 5.76 -7.44
N CYS A 119 4.02 5.95 -6.14
CA CYS A 119 5.20 6.59 -5.58
C CYS A 119 5.98 5.59 -4.75
N GLY A 120 7.27 5.43 -5.04
CA GLY A 120 8.14 4.53 -4.29
C GLY A 120 9.60 4.71 -4.64
N LYS A 121 10.46 4.06 -3.86
CA LYS A 121 11.89 3.90 -4.13
C LYS A 121 12.18 2.41 -4.12
N ILE A 122 12.76 1.92 -5.20
CA ILE A 122 13.26 0.55 -5.30
C ILE A 122 14.78 0.62 -5.17
N ILE A 123 15.35 -0.18 -4.28
CA ILE A 123 16.80 -0.36 -4.18
C ILE A 123 17.08 -1.80 -4.60
N GLY A 124 17.81 -1.95 -5.70
CA GLY A 124 18.40 -3.22 -6.12
C GLY A 124 19.88 -3.26 -5.74
N TYR A 125 20.42 -4.47 -5.61
CA TYR A 125 21.84 -4.75 -5.36
C TYR A 125 22.43 -5.53 -6.54
#